data_AF-A0A2K1WNJ6-F1
#
_entry.id   AF-A0A2K1WNJ6-F1
#
_cell.length_a   1.000
_cell.length_b   1.000
_cell.length_c   1.000
_cell.angle_alpha   90.00
_cell.angle_beta   90.00
_cell.angle_gamma   90.00
#
_symmetry.space_group_name_H-M   'P 1'
#
loop_
_entity.id
_entity.type
_entity.pdbx_description
1 polymer ?
#
loop_
_entity_poly.entity_id
_entity_poly.type
_entity_poly.pdbx_seq_one_letter_code
_entity_poly.pdbx_strand_id
1 'polypeptide(L)'
;MPEVCGPYMFLITTKDIWDAIKTKLSMTKQGNMMVIEYYNTMKSFWLELNYYRDFKMQCSDDAVILKNYMERERIFEFLVGLNIEFDQVRVQILGKESLPSLNEVVSLIKAEEGRRIVMLDVPNIEGDDINNRNLSDAMNGAEVVKTERKNSLKMICFVPIATRQVIQRRPTGKSMENHQG
;
A
#
# COMPACT_ATOMS: atom_id res chain seq x y z
N MET A 1 -3.19 20.39 20.19
CA MET A 1 -3.39 18.95 20.48
C MET A 1 -4.06 18.35 19.27
N PRO A 2 -3.63 17.20 18.73
CA PRO A 2 -4.35 16.57 17.63
C PRO A 2 -5.71 16.11 18.17
N GLU A 3 -6.79 16.57 17.54
CA GLU A 3 -8.13 16.11 17.86
C GLU A 3 -8.21 14.61 17.54
N VAL A 4 -8.41 13.80 18.58
CA VAL A 4 -8.86 12.42 18.40
C VAL A 4 -10.14 12.51 17.59
N CYS A 5 -10.17 11.88 16.41
CA CYS A 5 -11.36 11.87 15.56
C CYS A 5 -12.54 11.38 16.41
N GLY A 6 -13.62 12.18 16.47
CA GLY A 6 -14.78 11.99 17.36
C GLY A 6 -15.36 10.57 17.47
N PRO A 7 -15.27 9.66 16.48
CA PRO A 7 -15.77 8.30 16.60
C PRO A 7 -15.02 7.41 17.61
N TYR A 8 -13.79 7.75 18.01
CA TYR A 8 -12.95 6.88 18.86
C TYR A 8 -13.00 7.23 20.34
N MET A 9 -13.75 8.27 20.72
CA MET A 9 -13.84 8.77 22.10
C MET A 9 -14.50 7.81 23.09
N PHE A 10 -15.19 6.77 22.60
CA PHE A 10 -15.89 5.77 23.41
C PHE A 10 -15.10 4.47 23.63
N LEU A 11 -13.90 4.36 23.06
CA LEU A 11 -13.07 3.17 23.19
C LEU A 11 -12.24 3.25 24.47
N ILE A 12 -12.37 2.24 25.33
CA ILE A 12 -11.86 2.26 26.71
C ILE A 12 -10.36 1.92 26.76
N THR A 13 -9.82 1.23 25.74
CA THR A 13 -8.40 0.86 25.69
C THR A 13 -7.71 1.34 24.41
N THR A 14 -6.41 1.64 24.51
CA THR A 14 -5.56 1.99 23.36
C THR A 14 -5.56 0.91 22.29
N LYS A 15 -5.73 -0.36 22.69
CA LYS A 15 -5.83 -1.50 21.78
C LYS A 15 -7.11 -1.43 20.94
N ASP A 16 -8.24 -1.10 21.54
CA ASP A 16 -9.51 -0.99 20.82
C ASP A 16 -9.47 0.15 19.78
N ILE A 17 -8.86 1.29 20.15
CA ILE A 17 -8.65 2.42 19.24
C ILE A 17 -7.78 1.99 18.05
N TRP A 18 -6.67 1.32 18.33
CA TRP A 18 -5.78 0.79 17.32
C TRP A 18 -6.48 -0.17 16.35
N ASP A 19 -7.20 -1.15 16.89
CA ASP A 19 -7.90 -2.17 16.10
C ASP A 19 -8.99 -1.52 15.23
N ALA A 20 -9.68 -0.51 15.76
CA ALA A 20 -10.68 0.23 15.01
C ALA A 20 -10.07 1.05 13.86
N ILE A 21 -8.92 1.72 14.06
CA ILE A 21 -8.21 2.44 13.00
C ILE A 21 -7.68 1.45 11.94
N LYS A 22 -7.05 0.35 12.37
CA LYS A 22 -6.56 -0.70 11.45
C LYS A 22 -7.69 -1.30 10.62
N THR A 23 -8.85 -1.52 11.23
CA THR A 23 -10.05 -2.00 10.52
C THR A 23 -10.49 -0.99 9.48
N LYS A 24 -10.67 0.29 9.83
CA LYS A 24 -11.05 1.33 8.86
C LYS A 24 -10.04 1.45 7.72
N LEU A 25 -8.75 1.46 8.03
CA LEU A 25 -7.67 1.47 7.03
C LEU A 25 -7.81 0.32 6.04
N SER A 26 -8.01 -0.92 6.52
CA SER A 26 -8.14 -2.10 5.66
C SER A 26 -9.40 -2.10 4.77
N MET A 27 -10.48 -1.48 5.26
CA MET A 27 -11.75 -1.35 4.55
C MET A 27 -11.77 -0.18 3.57
N THR A 28 -10.83 0.77 3.69
CA THR A 28 -10.79 1.95 2.83
C THR A 28 -10.36 1.54 1.43
N LYS A 29 -11.25 1.79 0.46
CA LYS A 29 -10.99 1.62 -0.97
C LYS A 29 -11.02 2.99 -1.65
N GLN A 30 -10.33 3.12 -2.78
CA GLN A 30 -10.33 4.34 -3.57
C GLN A 30 -11.77 4.73 -3.97
N GLY A 31 -12.52 3.80 -4.57
CA GLY A 31 -13.89 4.05 -4.98
C GLY A 31 -13.96 5.24 -5.94
N ASN A 32 -14.77 6.25 -5.61
CA ASN A 32 -14.95 7.44 -6.44
C ASN A 32 -13.99 8.59 -6.11
N MET A 33 -13.06 8.40 -5.15
CA MET A 33 -12.07 9.41 -4.80
C MET A 33 -10.98 9.49 -5.87
N MET A 34 -10.47 10.70 -6.09
CA MET A 34 -9.21 10.85 -6.82
C MET A 34 -8.09 10.12 -6.07
N VAL A 35 -7.07 9.63 -6.79
CA VAL A 35 -5.93 8.91 -6.19
C VAL A 35 -5.29 9.72 -5.07
N ILE A 36 -5.19 11.04 -5.22
CA ILE A 36 -4.61 11.92 -4.19
C ILE A 36 -5.46 12.00 -2.91
N GLU A 37 -6.78 12.01 -3.04
CA GLU A 37 -7.71 12.07 -1.92
C GLU A 37 -7.71 10.75 -1.15
N TYR A 38 -7.72 9.63 -1.88
CA TYR A 38 -7.57 8.30 -1.30
C TYR A 38 -6.24 8.16 -0.56
N TYR A 39 -5.11 8.57 -1.16
CA TYR A 39 -3.81 8.56 -0.49
C TYR A 39 -3.80 9.42 0.78
N ASN A 40 -4.38 10.62 0.75
CA ASN A 40 -4.43 11.49 1.92
C ASN A 40 -5.26 10.88 3.06
N THR A 41 -6.34 10.18 2.73
CA THR A 41 -7.17 9.44 3.68
C THR A 41 -6.40 8.28 4.32
N MET A 42 -5.67 7.50 3.52
CA MET A 42 -4.79 6.44 4.03
C MET A 42 -3.68 7.02 4.93
N LYS A 43 -3.10 8.15 4.52
CA LYS A 43 -2.03 8.85 5.24
C LYS A 43 -2.47 9.34 6.62
N SER A 44 -3.70 9.84 6.76
CA SER A 44 -4.21 10.27 8.07
C SER A 44 -4.28 9.09 9.05
N PHE A 45 -4.80 7.93 8.62
CA PHE A 45 -4.82 6.72 9.45
C PHE A 45 -3.41 6.23 9.82
N TRP A 46 -2.45 6.27 8.89
CA TRP A 46 -1.07 5.90 9.21
C TRP A 46 -0.44 6.84 10.24
N LEU A 47 -0.70 8.15 10.15
CA LEU A 47 -0.22 9.11 11.14
C LEU A 47 -0.83 8.85 12.51
N GLU A 48 -2.13 8.56 12.56
CA GLU A 48 -2.84 8.20 13.80
C GLU A 48 -2.29 6.90 14.40
N LEU A 49 -2.09 5.85 13.60
CA LEU A 49 -1.45 4.61 14.05
C LEU A 49 0.00 4.82 14.51
N ASN A 50 0.75 5.73 13.88
CA ASN A 50 2.11 6.02 14.33
C ASN A 50 2.11 6.72 15.69
N TYR A 51 1.11 7.57 15.96
CA TYR A 51 0.99 8.25 17.25
C TYR A 51 0.81 7.27 18.42
N TYR A 52 0.03 6.20 18.22
CA TYR A 52 -0.17 5.16 19.24
C TYR A 52 0.97 4.13 19.33
N ARG A 53 1.88 4.12 18.35
CA ARG A 53 3.09 3.28 18.34
C ARG A 53 4.19 3.99 19.16
N ASP A 54 4.22 3.79 20.47
CA ASP A 54 5.32 4.28 21.32
C ASP A 54 6.60 3.44 21.08
N PHE A 55 7.36 3.78 20.05
CA PHE A 55 8.66 3.16 19.77
C PHE A 55 9.81 3.98 20.34
N LYS A 56 10.43 3.47 21.42
CA LYS A 56 11.74 3.95 21.87
C LYS A 56 12.84 3.09 21.25
N MET A 57 13.33 3.51 20.09
CA MET A 57 14.41 2.80 19.40
C MET A 57 15.75 3.20 20.00
N GLN A 58 16.53 2.22 20.44
CA GLN A 58 17.85 2.45 21.06
C GLN A 58 19.00 2.37 20.03
N CYS A 59 18.75 1.77 18.87
CA CYS A 59 19.71 1.59 17.78
C CYS A 59 19.22 2.30 16.51
N SER A 60 20.12 3.01 15.82
CA SER A 60 19.83 3.70 14.56
C SER A 60 19.51 2.74 13.42
N ASP A 61 20.19 1.59 13.37
CA ASP A 61 20.06 0.64 12.26
C ASP A 61 18.69 -0.06 12.33
N ASP A 62 18.25 -0.45 13.53
CA ASP A 62 16.90 -0.97 13.77
C ASP A 62 15.81 0.04 13.39
N ALA A 63 16.07 1.34 13.59
CA ALA A 63 15.13 2.39 13.21
C ALA A 63 14.97 2.51 11.70
N VAL A 64 16.07 2.37 10.95
CA VAL A 64 16.03 2.33 9.48
C VAL A 64 15.28 1.09 9.00
N ILE A 65 15.55 -0.08 9.58
CA ILE A 65 14.88 -1.33 9.22
C ILE A 65 13.38 -1.24 9.48
N LEU A 66 12.96 -0.74 10.64
CA LEU A 66 11.54 -0.58 10.97
C LEU A 66 10.86 0.43 10.05
N LYS A 67 11.51 1.56 9.75
CA LYS A 67 10.96 2.56 8.82
C LYS A 67 10.73 1.95 7.44
N ASN A 68 11.68 1.18 6.93
CA ASN A 68 11.57 0.51 5.63
C ASN A 68 10.46 -0.55 5.64
N TYR A 69 10.33 -1.31 6.73
CA TYR A 69 9.24 -2.27 6.92
C TYR A 69 7.87 -1.57 6.88
N MET A 70 7.71 -0.49 7.65
CA MET A 70 6.47 0.28 7.70
C MET A 70 6.13 0.93 6.37
N GLU A 71 7.12 1.48 5.65
CA GLU A 71 6.90 2.04 4.32
C GLU A 71 6.41 0.97 3.34
N ARG A 72 7.01 -0.22 3.37
CA ARG A 72 6.59 -1.35 2.55
C ARG A 72 5.16 -1.79 2.86
N GLU A 73 4.77 -1.89 4.14
CA GLU A 73 3.37 -2.17 4.53
C GLU A 73 2.41 -1.15 3.92
N ARG A 74 2.73 0.15 4.03
CA ARG A 74 1.89 1.23 3.50
C ARG A 74 1.73 1.17 1.99
N ILE A 75 2.78 0.80 1.27
CA ILE A 75 2.72 0.60 -0.19
C ILE A 75 1.70 -0.49 -0.51
N PHE A 76 1.74 -1.63 0.18
CA PHE A 76 0.79 -2.72 -0.08
C PHE A 76 -0.64 -2.35 0.31
N GLU A 77 -0.83 -1.72 1.47
CA GLU A 77 -2.14 -1.23 1.93
C GLU A 77 -2.75 -0.24 0.93
N PHE A 78 -1.94 0.67 0.36
CA PHE A 78 -2.37 1.58 -0.69
C PHE A 78 -2.73 0.84 -1.98
N LEU A 79 -1.82 0.01 -2.49
CA LEU A 79 -2.01 -0.68 -3.77
C LEU A 79 -3.24 -1.59 -3.77
N VAL A 80 -3.54 -2.29 -2.66
CA VAL A 80 -4.68 -3.22 -2.56
C VAL A 80 -6.04 -2.51 -2.46
N GLY A 81 -6.05 -1.23 -2.11
CA GLY A 81 -7.28 -0.44 -2.05
C GLY A 81 -7.55 0.40 -3.30
N LEU A 82 -6.60 0.49 -4.22
CA LEU A 82 -6.81 1.11 -5.54
C LEU A 82 -7.83 0.33 -6.37
N ASN A 83 -8.54 1.05 -7.24
CA ASN A 83 -9.50 0.44 -8.16
C ASN A 83 -8.80 -0.45 -9.21
N ILE A 84 -9.57 -1.32 -9.85
CA ILE A 84 -9.07 -2.36 -10.79
C ILE A 84 -8.42 -1.74 -12.04
N GLU A 85 -8.81 -0.51 -12.36
CA GLU A 85 -8.27 0.34 -13.40
C GLU A 85 -6.74 0.51 -13.34
N PHE A 86 -6.16 0.40 -12.14
CA PHE A 86 -4.73 0.59 -11.92
C PHE A 86 -3.95 -0.73 -11.88
N ASP A 87 -4.57 -1.87 -12.18
CA ASP A 87 -3.94 -3.21 -12.11
C ASP A 87 -2.67 -3.31 -12.95
N GLN A 88 -2.66 -2.74 -14.15
CA GLN A 88 -1.48 -2.78 -15.02
C GLN A 88 -0.29 -2.07 -14.37
N VAL A 89 -0.49 -0.87 -13.83
CA VAL A 89 0.58 -0.11 -13.15
C VAL A 89 0.96 -0.77 -11.84
N ARG A 90 0.00 -1.39 -11.12
CA ARG A 90 0.28 -2.20 -9.93
C ARG A 90 1.23 -3.36 -10.25
N VAL A 91 0.97 -4.11 -11.32
CA VAL A 91 1.86 -5.20 -11.77
C VAL A 91 3.25 -4.67 -12.12
N GLN A 92 3.33 -3.54 -12.82
CA GLN A 92 4.62 -2.92 -13.16
C GLN A 92 5.41 -2.49 -11.91
N ILE A 93 4.75 -1.89 -10.92
CA ILE A 93 5.39 -1.49 -9.66
C ILE A 93 5.91 -2.71 -8.90
N LEU A 94 5.10 -3.76 -8.80
CA LEU A 94 5.44 -4.99 -8.07
C LEU A 94 6.46 -5.87 -8.81
N GLY A 95 6.59 -5.71 -10.12
CA GLY A 95 7.55 -6.43 -10.96
C GLY A 95 8.95 -5.84 -11.00
N LYS A 96 9.20 -4.69 -10.34
CA LYS A 96 10.54 -4.08 -10.24
C LYS A 96 11.46 -4.90 -9.33
N GLU A 97 12.75 -4.87 -9.62
CA GLU A 97 13.79 -5.54 -8.81
C GLU A 97 13.78 -5.06 -7.36
N SER A 98 13.62 -3.75 -7.16
CA SER A 98 13.41 -3.12 -5.87
C SER A 98 12.07 -2.39 -5.84
N LEU A 99 11.35 -2.50 -4.73
CA LEU A 99 10.10 -1.78 -4.55
C LEU A 99 10.40 -0.26 -4.47
N PRO A 100 9.74 0.59 -5.28
CA PRO A 100 9.89 2.04 -5.17
C PRO A 100 9.42 2.57 -3.81
N SER A 101 9.82 3.79 -3.47
CA SER A 101 9.30 4.49 -2.28
C SER A 101 7.81 4.76 -2.41
N LEU A 102 7.15 5.00 -1.27
CA LEU A 102 5.70 5.27 -1.25
C LEU A 102 5.33 6.49 -2.11
N ASN A 103 6.17 7.53 -2.10
CA ASN A 103 5.93 8.74 -2.88
C ASN A 103 6.07 8.50 -4.39
N GLU A 104 7.02 7.65 -4.81
CA GLU A 104 7.16 7.26 -6.21
C GLU A 104 5.97 6.43 -6.67
N VAL A 105 5.51 5.48 -5.83
CA VAL A 105 4.31 4.68 -6.11
C VAL A 105 3.10 5.60 -6.31
N VAL A 106 2.85 6.54 -5.41
CA VAL A 106 1.73 7.49 -5.53
C VAL A 106 1.86 8.34 -6.80
N SER A 107 3.06 8.79 -7.12
CA SER A 107 3.33 9.59 -8.33
C SER A 107 3.04 8.81 -9.61
N LEU A 108 3.44 7.54 -9.68
CA LEU A 108 3.17 6.66 -10.82
C LEU A 108 1.67 6.44 -11.03
N ILE A 109 0.93 6.17 -9.95
CA ILE A 109 -0.52 5.95 -10.02
C ILE A 109 -1.26 7.25 -10.41
N LYS A 110 -0.84 8.40 -9.87
CA LYS A 110 -1.41 9.70 -10.27
C LYS A 110 -1.13 10.06 -11.72
N ALA A 111 0.06 9.78 -12.22
CA ALA A 111 0.38 10.00 -13.63
C ALA A 111 -0.51 9.13 -14.53
N GLU A 112 -0.77 7.89 -14.14
CA GLU A 112 -1.70 7.01 -14.84
C GLU A 112 -3.15 7.50 -14.76
N GLU A 113 -3.61 7.97 -13.61
CA GLU A 113 -4.94 8.60 -13.46
C GLU A 113 -5.10 9.76 -14.46
N GLY A 114 -4.11 10.66 -14.54
CA GLY A 114 -4.11 11.77 -15.49
C GLY A 114 -4.12 11.31 -16.96
N ARG A 115 -3.30 10.31 -17.31
CA ARG A 115 -3.28 9.73 -18.67
C ARG A 115 -4.65 9.17 -19.06
N ARG A 116 -5.30 8.46 -18.14
CA ARG A 116 -6.62 7.85 -18.36
C ARG A 116 -7.71 8.89 -18.54
N ILE A 117 -7.71 9.97 -17.76
CA ILE A 117 -8.64 11.08 -17.93
C ILE A 117 -8.53 11.63 -19.35
N VAL A 118 -7.31 11.95 -19.80
CA VAL A 118 -7.09 12.49 -21.16
C VAL A 118 -7.51 11.52 -22.27
N MET A 119 -7.32 10.21 -22.07
CA MET A 119 -7.62 9.22 -23.11
C MET A 119 -9.07 8.73 -23.13
N LEU A 120 -9.79 8.85 -22.01
CA LEU A 120 -11.19 8.42 -21.89
C LEU A 120 -12.18 9.58 -22.07
N ASP A 121 -11.73 10.83 -21.92
CA ASP A 121 -12.48 12.04 -22.29
C ASP A 121 -12.43 12.31 -23.81
N VAL A 122 -12.77 11.30 -24.62
CA VAL A 122 -13.17 11.55 -26.02
C VAL A 122 -14.63 12.01 -25.97
N PRO A 123 -14.96 13.29 -26.28
CA PRO A 123 -16.34 13.65 -26.48
C PRO A 123 -16.85 12.81 -27.64
N ASN A 124 -17.97 12.13 -27.42
CA ASN A 124 -18.77 11.50 -28.44
C ASN A 124 -19.22 12.62 -29.41
N ILE A 125 -18.36 13.01 -30.34
CA ILE A 125 -18.76 13.85 -31.46
C ILE A 125 -19.58 12.92 -32.34
N GLU A 126 -20.89 13.09 -32.27
CA GLU A 126 -21.82 12.69 -33.31
C GLU A 126 -21.30 13.28 -34.63
N GLY A 127 -20.49 12.49 -35.31
CA GLY A 127 -19.97 12.79 -36.64
C GLY A 127 -20.91 12.22 -37.67
N ASP A 128 -22.05 12.90 -37.89
CA ASP A 128 -22.67 12.91 -39.20
C ASP A 128 -21.67 13.59 -40.16
N ASP A 129 -20.93 12.80 -40.94
CA ASP A 129 -21.08 12.81 -42.39
C ASP A 129 -20.08 11.87 -43.07
N ILE A 130 -20.68 11.08 -43.96
CA ILE A 130 -20.09 10.08 -44.81
C ILE A 130 -19.26 10.80 -45.87
N ASN A 131 -17.96 10.52 -46.02
CA ASN A 131 -17.33 10.64 -47.33
C ASN A 131 -16.17 9.67 -47.54
N ASN A 132 -16.51 8.69 -48.37
CA ASN A 132 -15.69 7.64 -48.94
C ASN A 132 -14.60 8.21 -49.86
N ARG A 133 -13.31 7.94 -49.57
CA ARG A 133 -12.27 7.79 -50.59
C ARG A 133 -11.27 6.72 -50.16
N ASN A 134 -11.36 5.56 -50.80
CA ASN A 134 -10.33 4.53 -50.76
C ASN A 134 -8.99 5.06 -51.31
N LEU A 135 -7.89 4.68 -50.68
CA LEU A 135 -6.64 4.40 -51.37
C LEU A 135 -5.97 3.19 -50.72
N SER A 136 -5.61 2.24 -51.57
CA SER A 136 -5.10 0.90 -51.32
C SER A 136 -3.62 0.87 -50.87
N ASP A 137 -3.22 -0.33 -50.43
CA ASP A 137 -1.85 -0.86 -50.36
C ASP A 137 -1.05 -0.45 -49.10
N ALA A 138 -0.29 -1.31 -48.39
CA ALA A 138 0.25 -2.63 -48.69
C ALA A 138 0.55 -3.43 -47.40
N MET A 139 0.84 -4.71 -47.59
CA MET A 139 1.02 -5.79 -46.61
C MET A 139 2.28 -5.71 -45.72
N ASN A 140 2.20 -6.39 -44.56
CA ASN A 140 3.03 -7.52 -44.11
C ASN A 140 3.00 -7.56 -42.57
N GLY A 141 2.55 -8.61 -41.89
CA GLY A 141 3.10 -9.96 -41.99
C GLY A 141 4.02 -10.19 -40.79
N ALA A 142 3.45 -10.40 -39.60
CA ALA A 142 4.19 -10.86 -38.42
C ALA A 142 3.32 -11.85 -37.62
N GLU A 143 3.76 -13.09 -37.64
CA GLU A 143 3.18 -14.26 -36.99
C GLU A 143 3.26 -14.13 -35.46
N VAL A 144 2.12 -14.02 -34.79
CA VAL A 144 2.07 -14.06 -33.32
C VAL A 144 1.95 -15.52 -32.88
N VAL A 145 3.07 -16.07 -32.44
CA VAL A 145 3.18 -17.32 -31.70
C VAL A 145 2.24 -17.29 -30.49
N LYS A 146 1.23 -18.16 -30.49
CA LYS A 146 0.43 -18.47 -29.29
C LYS A 146 1.31 -19.18 -28.27
N THR A 147 1.73 -18.46 -27.23
CA THR A 147 2.29 -19.10 -26.03
C THR A 147 1.24 -19.06 -24.92
N GLU A 148 0.52 -20.17 -24.78
CA GLU A 148 -0.24 -20.47 -23.57
C GLU A 148 0.73 -20.65 -22.39
N ARG A 149 0.55 -19.91 -21.30
CA ARG A 149 1.03 -20.33 -19.98
C ARG A 149 -0.02 -20.07 -18.90
N LYS A 150 -0.85 -21.10 -18.73
CA LYS A 150 -1.43 -21.65 -17.49
C LYS A 150 -1.67 -20.64 -16.36
N ASN A 151 -2.95 -20.26 -16.20
CA ASN A 151 -3.51 -19.76 -14.96
C ASN A 151 -3.24 -20.77 -13.83
N SER A 152 -2.19 -20.51 -13.05
CA SER A 152 -2.03 -21.09 -11.72
C SER A 152 -2.31 -19.99 -10.72
N LEU A 153 -3.59 -19.73 -10.46
CA LEU A 153 -4.03 -19.09 -9.22
C LEU A 153 -3.51 -19.96 -8.06
N LYS A 154 -2.32 -19.65 -7.56
CA LYS A 154 -1.90 -20.08 -6.23
C LYS A 154 -2.13 -18.92 -5.30
N MET A 155 -3.32 -18.95 -4.71
CA MET A 155 -3.61 -18.60 -3.32
C MET A 155 -2.37 -18.12 -2.56
N ILE A 156 -2.26 -16.82 -2.36
CA ILE A 156 -1.49 -16.29 -1.23
C ILE A 156 -2.49 -15.63 -0.29
N CYS A 157 -3.23 -16.49 0.40
CA CYS A 157 -3.76 -16.16 1.71
C CYS A 157 -2.54 -16.02 2.64
N PHE A 158 -2.15 -14.81 3.01
CA PHE A 158 -1.31 -14.63 4.19
C PHE A 158 -2.21 -14.67 5.42
N VAL A 159 -2.22 -15.85 6.06
CA VAL A 159 -2.70 -16.02 7.44
C VAL A 159 -1.78 -15.20 8.35
N PRO A 160 -2.32 -14.45 9.32
CA PRO A 160 -1.49 -13.77 10.31
C PRO A 160 -0.85 -14.80 11.25
N ILE A 161 0.48 -14.86 11.27
CA ILE A 161 1.20 -15.63 12.27
C ILE A 161 1.07 -14.90 13.60
N ALA A 162 0.18 -15.42 14.46
CA ALA A 162 0.11 -15.04 15.87
C ALA A 162 1.23 -15.72 16.67
N THR A 163 1.76 -14.95 17.63
CA THR A 163 2.45 -15.34 18.86
C THR A 163 3.82 -16.04 18.80
N ARG A 164 4.85 -15.33 19.28
CA ARG A 164 5.78 -15.90 20.27
C ARG A 164 6.26 -14.85 21.26
N GLN A 165 5.70 -14.90 22.46
CA GLN A 165 6.31 -14.35 23.66
C GLN A 165 7.67 -15.00 23.89
N VAL A 166 8.70 -14.20 24.12
CA VAL A 166 9.83 -14.59 24.95
C VAL A 166 9.97 -13.52 26.04
N ILE A 167 9.36 -13.83 27.17
CA ILE A 167 9.71 -13.26 28.47
C ILE A 167 11.07 -13.86 28.82
N GLN A 168 12.15 -13.09 28.73
CA GLN A 168 13.35 -13.40 29.51
C GLN A 168 13.32 -12.58 30.80
N ARG A 169 13.21 -13.34 31.89
CA ARG A 169 13.18 -12.87 33.28
C ARG A 169 14.51 -12.22 33.65
N ARG A 170 14.45 -11.11 34.40
CA ARG A 170 15.59 -10.63 35.22
C ARG A 170 15.90 -11.67 36.31
N PRO A 171 17.17 -11.82 36.71
CA PRO A 171 17.50 -12.19 38.08
C PRO A 171 17.81 -10.91 38.88
N THR A 172 17.07 -10.70 39.97
CA THR A 172 17.39 -9.76 41.05
C THR A 172 17.91 -10.52 42.27
N GLY A 173 18.98 -10.03 42.88
CA GLY A 173 19.54 -10.42 44.19
C GLY A 173 21.07 -10.53 44.12
N LYS A 174 21.87 -9.54 44.56
CA LYS A 174 22.33 -9.26 45.96
C LYS A 174 22.77 -10.56 46.68
N SER A 175 23.95 -10.72 47.29
CA SER A 175 24.78 -9.78 48.06
C SER A 175 26.10 -10.47 48.52
N MET A 176 27.10 -9.65 48.87
CA MET A 176 28.12 -9.81 49.94
C MET A 176 29.41 -10.67 49.73
N GLU A 177 30.54 -9.95 49.81
CA GLU A 177 31.73 -10.17 50.67
C GLU A 177 32.49 -11.52 50.64
N ASN A 178 33.79 -11.52 50.28
CA ASN A 178 34.91 -11.45 51.26
C ASN A 178 36.29 -11.87 50.69
N HIS A 179 37.30 -11.08 51.10
CA HIS A 179 38.66 -11.44 51.54
C HIS A 179 39.67 -12.15 50.60
N GLN A 180 40.75 -11.40 50.37
CA GLN A 180 42.18 -11.76 50.50
C GLN A 180 42.64 -13.20 50.24
N GLY A 181 43.62 -13.30 49.36
CA GLY A 181 44.64 -14.34 49.26
C GLY A 181 45.75 -13.86 48.34
#